data_AF-A0A925LNY3-F1
#
_entry.id   AF-A0A925LNY3-F1
#
_cell.length_a   1.000
_cell.length_b   1.000
_cell.length_c   1.000
_cell.angle_alpha   90.00
_cell.angle_beta   90.00
_cell.angle_gamma   90.00
#
_symmetry.space_group_name_H-M   'P 1'
#
loop_
_entity.id
_entity.type
_entity.pdbx_description
1 polymer ?
#
loop_
_entity_poly.entity_id
_entity_poly.type
_entity_poly.pdbx_seq_one_letter_code
_entity_poly.pdbx_strand_id
1 'polypeptide(L)'
;MAEKQYDWAKIAKDPRFIELHHKKTAFLFGWWIFSTVYYFLLPIGAAYAPGLFKIKIISVINFGYLFALSQFFVSWALALYYAKVANNDFDRLTKQLVDELQ
;
A
#
# COMPACT_ATOMS: atom_id res chain seq x y z
N MET A 1 -1.10 -27.98 -22.30
CA MET A 1 -0.07 -26.93 -22.43
C MET A 1 1.01 -27.29 -21.42
N ALA A 2 2.23 -27.58 -21.86
CA ALA A 2 3.32 -27.90 -20.93
C ALA A 2 3.61 -26.67 -20.07
N GLU A 3 3.58 -26.83 -18.75
CA GLU A 3 3.90 -25.77 -17.81
C GLU A 3 5.35 -25.36 -18.03
N LYS A 4 5.59 -24.08 -18.34
CA LYS A 4 6.94 -23.54 -18.52
C LYS A 4 7.69 -23.71 -17.19
N GLN A 5 8.72 -24.55 -17.17
CA GLN A 5 9.52 -24.79 -15.97
C GLN A 5 10.53 -23.65 -15.81
N TYR A 6 10.20 -22.67 -14.97
CA TYR A 6 11.08 -21.55 -14.65
C TYR A 6 12.16 -21.95 -13.63
N ASP A 7 13.41 -21.57 -13.88
CA ASP A 7 14.48 -21.69 -12.88
C ASP A 7 14.41 -20.51 -11.90
N TRP A 8 13.57 -20.67 -10.88
CA TRP A 8 13.36 -19.67 -9.84
C TRP A 8 14.63 -19.31 -9.07
N ALA A 9 15.59 -20.23 -8.95
CA ALA A 9 16.85 -20.01 -8.24
C ALA A 9 17.77 -19.07 -9.03
N LYS A 10 17.75 -19.15 -10.37
CA LYS A 10 18.46 -18.22 -11.25
C LYS A 10 17.81 -16.82 -11.22
N ILE A 11 16.48 -16.75 -11.25
CA ILE A 11 15.73 -15.49 -11.17
C ILE A 11 15.97 -14.76 -9.86
N ALA A 12 15.91 -15.48 -8.73
CA ALA A 12 16.12 -14.90 -7.41
C ALA A 12 17.53 -14.32 -7.19
N LYS A 13 18.52 -14.79 -7.98
CA LYS A 13 19.90 -14.29 -7.95
C LYS A 13 20.17 -13.17 -8.95
N ASP A 14 19.22 -12.86 -9.85
CA ASP A 14 19.39 -11.78 -10.82
C ASP A 14 19.43 -10.42 -10.09
N PRO A 15 20.50 -9.61 -10.27
CA PRO A 15 20.61 -8.30 -9.62
C PRO A 15 19.43 -7.37 -9.89
N ARG A 16 18.80 -7.47 -11.07
CA ARG A 16 17.64 -6.64 -11.46
C ARG A 16 16.38 -7.07 -10.74
N PHE A 17 16.20 -8.37 -10.52
CA PHE A 17 15.10 -8.89 -9.69
C PHE A 17 15.26 -8.42 -8.25
N ILE A 18 16.48 -8.45 -7.71
CA ILE A 18 16.77 -7.98 -6.35
C ILE A 18 16.47 -6.48 -6.23
N GLU A 19 16.91 -5.66 -7.19
CA GLU A 19 16.61 -4.22 -7.20
C GLU A 19 15.12 -3.94 -7.28
N LEU A 20 14.40 -4.64 -8.17
CA LEU A 20 12.95 -4.54 -8.32
C LEU A 20 12.22 -4.89 -7.03
N HIS A 21 12.60 -6.03 -6.44
CA HIS A 21 12.02 -6.52 -5.20
C HIS A 21 12.27 -5.54 -4.05
N HIS A 22 13.48 -4.97 -3.96
CA HIS A 22 13.81 -3.99 -2.93
C HIS A 22 12.98 -2.71 -3.07
N LYS A 23 12.85 -2.16 -4.29
CA LYS A 23 12.00 -0.98 -4.56
C LYS A 23 10.54 -1.25 -4.19
N LYS A 24 10.01 -2.41 -4.59
CA LYS A 24 8.64 -2.84 -4.25
C LYS A 24 8.43 -2.94 -2.75
N THR A 25 9.37 -3.59 -2.07
CA THR A 25 9.30 -3.82 -0.62
C THR A 25 9.37 -2.51 0.15
N ALA A 26 10.30 -1.62 -0.18
CA ALA A 26 10.43 -0.31 0.45
C ALA A 26 9.17 0.55 0.25
N PHE A 27 8.62 0.55 -0.97
CA PHE A 27 7.37 1.24 -1.29
C PHE A 27 6.20 0.72 -0.45
N LEU A 28 5.98 -0.60 -0.46
CA LEU A 28 4.88 -1.23 0.27
C LEU A 28 5.03 -1.06 1.78
N PHE A 29 6.23 -1.20 2.31
CA PHE A 29 6.51 -1.06 3.74
C PHE A 29 6.32 0.38 4.21
N GLY A 30 6.72 1.37 3.40
CA GLY A 30 6.47 2.78 3.67
C GLY A 30 4.96 3.08 3.77
N TRP A 31 4.18 2.60 2.80
CA TRP A 31 2.72 2.75 2.83
C TRP A 31 2.05 1.99 3.97
N TRP A 32 2.60 0.84 4.34
CA TRP A 32 2.13 0.06 5.49
C TRP A 32 2.33 0.83 6.80
N ILE A 33 3.51 1.44 7.03
CA ILE A 33 3.76 2.27 8.21
C ILE A 33 2.81 3.47 8.23
N PHE A 34 2.72 4.22 7.12
CA PHE A 34 1.84 5.37 7.02
C PHE A 34 0.38 5.00 7.36
N SER A 35 -0.12 3.94 6.74
CA SER A 35 -1.49 3.46 6.96
C SER A 35 -1.68 3.00 8.41
N THR A 36 -0.71 2.29 8.97
CA THR A 36 -0.78 1.86 10.37
C THR A 36 -0.90 3.07 11.30
N VAL A 37 -0.02 4.05 11.17
CA VAL A 37 -0.08 5.27 12.00
C VAL A 37 -1.41 5.98 11.81
N TYR A 38 -1.83 6.23 10.56
CA TYR A 38 -3.04 6.96 10.25
C TYR A 38 -4.32 6.29 10.79
N TYR A 39 -4.42 4.96 10.72
CA TYR A 39 -5.62 4.25 11.16
C TYR A 39 -5.68 4.13 12.67
N PHE A 40 -4.54 3.91 13.32
CA PHE A 40 -4.45 3.85 14.78
C PHE A 40 -4.62 5.21 15.46
N LEU A 41 -4.47 6.34 14.74
CA LEU A 41 -4.84 7.65 15.27
C LEU A 41 -6.31 7.74 15.67
N LEU A 42 -7.21 6.93 15.10
CA LEU A 42 -8.62 6.95 15.48
C LEU A 42 -8.85 6.41 16.90
N PRO A 43 -8.47 5.16 17.25
CA PRO A 43 -8.62 4.68 18.63
C PRO A 43 -7.74 5.44 19.63
N ILE A 44 -6.52 5.84 19.25
CA ILE A 44 -5.64 6.65 20.10
C ILE A 44 -6.30 8.02 20.36
N GLY A 45 -6.78 8.69 19.33
CA GLY A 45 -7.48 9.96 19.45
C GLY A 45 -8.77 9.84 20.28
N ALA A 46 -9.52 8.76 20.11
CA ALA A 46 -10.73 8.51 20.89
C ALA A 46 -10.43 8.32 22.40
N ALA A 47 -9.32 7.64 22.73
CA ALA A 47 -8.92 7.39 24.11
C ALA A 47 -8.25 8.60 24.79
N TYR A 48 -7.34 9.29 24.09
CA TYR A 48 -6.48 10.32 24.68
C TYR A 48 -6.89 11.76 24.32
N ALA A 49 -7.69 11.95 23.28
CA ALA A 49 -8.19 13.26 22.84
C ALA A 49 -9.73 13.31 22.78
N PRO A 50 -10.45 12.95 23.87
CA PRO A 50 -11.91 12.94 23.88
C PRO A 50 -12.52 14.32 23.61
N GLY A 51 -11.79 15.41 23.90
CA GLY A 51 -12.19 16.77 23.55
C GLY A 51 -12.41 16.94 22.05
N LEU A 52 -11.48 16.45 21.22
CA LEU A 52 -11.56 16.50 19.77
C LEU A 52 -12.73 15.65 19.24
N PHE A 53 -12.91 14.46 19.79
CA PHE A 53 -13.98 13.54 19.39
C PHE A 53 -15.38 13.97 19.87
N LYS A 54 -15.48 14.94 20.78
CA LYS A 54 -16.74 15.56 21.20
C LYS A 54 -17.14 16.76 20.36
N ILE A 55 -16.24 17.30 19.52
CA ILE A 55 -16.54 18.42 18.64
C ILE A 55 -17.56 17.97 17.60
N LYS A 56 -18.79 18.47 17.73
CA LYS A 56 -19.86 18.27 16.77
C LYS A 56 -19.66 19.20 15.58
N ILE A 57 -19.72 18.64 14.38
CA ILE A 57 -19.54 19.38 13.13
C ILE A 57 -20.92 19.63 12.51
N ILE A 58 -21.72 18.56 12.34
CA ILE A 58 -23.09 18.66 11.82
C ILE A 58 -24.01 17.82 12.69
N SER A 59 -24.86 18.50 13.49
CA SER A 59 -25.86 17.86 14.36
C SER A 59 -25.24 16.79 15.30
N VAL A 60 -25.40 15.50 14.98
CA VAL A 60 -24.87 14.37 15.74
C VAL A 60 -23.49 13.89 15.26
N ILE A 61 -23.04 14.36 14.09
CA ILE A 61 -21.77 13.98 13.48
C ILE A 61 -20.65 14.80 14.13
N ASN A 62 -19.81 14.12 14.92
CA ASN A 62 -18.58 14.64 15.47
C ASN A 62 -17.36 14.42 14.54
N PHE A 63 -16.23 15.01 14.93
CA PHE A 63 -14.96 14.85 14.24
C PHE A 63 -14.53 13.39 14.06
N GLY A 64 -14.78 12.54 15.06
CA GLY A 64 -14.44 11.11 15.00
C GLY A 64 -15.12 10.38 13.86
N TYR A 65 -16.39 10.68 13.59
CA TYR A 65 -17.11 10.11 12.44
C TYR A 65 -16.53 10.58 11.10
N LEU A 66 -16.15 11.86 10.98
CA LEU A 66 -15.51 12.34 9.76
C LEU A 66 -14.12 11.71 9.56
N PHE A 67 -13.35 11.54 10.63
CA PHE A 67 -12.05 10.89 10.58
C PHE A 67 -12.17 9.40 10.23
N ALA A 68 -13.19 8.71 10.76
CA ALA A 68 -13.51 7.35 10.36
C ALA A 68 -13.86 7.27 8.86
N LEU A 69 -14.65 8.23 8.37
CA LEU A 69 -15.02 8.29 6.96
C LEU A 69 -13.81 8.57 6.05
N SER A 70 -12.90 9.46 6.46
CA SER A 70 -11.70 9.77 5.69
C SER A 70 -10.77 8.56 5.53
N GLN A 71 -10.75 7.63 6.50
CA GLN A 71 -10.02 6.37 6.36
C GLN A 71 -10.47 5.56 5.14
N PHE A 72 -11.75 5.52 4.80
CA PHE A 72 -12.20 4.82 3.59
C PHE A 72 -11.62 5.44 2.31
N PHE A 73 -11.64 6.77 2.22
CA PHE A 73 -11.05 7.47 1.07
C PHE A 73 -9.55 7.26 0.96
N VAL A 74 -8.85 7.23 2.10
CA VAL A 74 -7.42 6.91 2.15
C VAL A 74 -7.15 5.49 1.66
N SER A 75 -7.91 4.48 2.10
CA SER A 75 -7.81 3.10 1.59
C SER A 75 -7.92 3.05 0.06
N TRP A 76 -8.92 3.71 -0.50
CA TRP A 76 -9.14 3.72 -1.96
C TRP A 76 -8.04 4.47 -2.70
N ALA A 77 -7.60 5.61 -2.17
CA ALA A 77 -6.48 6.36 -2.74
C ALA A 77 -5.21 5.52 -2.78
N LEU A 78 -4.89 4.81 -1.69
CA LEU A 78 -3.77 3.88 -1.61
C LEU A 78 -3.90 2.74 -2.63
N ALA A 79 -5.08 2.13 -2.75
CA ALA A 79 -5.32 1.05 -3.70
C ALA A 79 -5.16 1.50 -5.16
N LEU A 80 -5.74 2.65 -5.52
CA LEU A 80 -5.63 3.24 -6.86
C LEU A 80 -4.19 3.66 -7.17
N TYR A 81 -3.51 4.27 -6.20
CA TYR A 81 -2.12 4.67 -6.33
C TYR A 81 -1.20 3.46 -6.52
N TYR A 82 -1.38 2.42 -5.69
CA TYR A 82 -0.67 1.15 -5.84
C TYR A 82 -0.91 0.53 -7.22
N ALA A 83 -2.17 0.45 -7.68
CA ALA A 83 -2.49 -0.11 -8.99
C ALA A 83 -1.79 0.64 -10.13
N LYS A 84 -1.70 1.97 -10.05
CA LYS A 84 -0.99 2.80 -11.03
C LYS A 84 0.53 2.52 -11.03
N VAL A 85 1.15 2.42 -9.86
CA VAL A 85 2.59 2.14 -9.75
C VAL A 85 2.91 0.70 -10.18
N ALA A 86 2.05 -0.26 -9.81
CA ALA A 86 2.12 -1.66 -10.26
C ALA A 86 2.14 -1.78 -11.78
N ASN A 87 1.17 -1.16 -12.45
CA ASN A 87 1.05 -1.26 -13.90
C ASN A 87 2.18 -0.55 -14.67
N ASN A 88 2.74 0.54 -14.13
CA ASN A 88 3.76 1.32 -14.85
C ASN A 88 5.19 0.81 -14.62
N ASP A 89 5.54 0.52 -13.37
CA ASP A 89 6.94 0.21 -13.02
C ASP A 89 7.15 -1.29 -12.88
N PHE A 90 6.29 -1.97 -12.13
CA PHE A 90 6.50 -3.37 -11.78
C PHE A 90 6.18 -4.32 -12.95
N ASP A 91 5.09 -4.09 -13.68
CA ASP A 91 4.70 -4.92 -14.82
C ASP A 91 5.67 -4.78 -16.01
N ARG A 92 6.18 -3.58 -16.26
CA ARG A 92 7.17 -3.34 -17.33
C ARG A 92 8.49 -4.06 -17.04
N LEU A 93 9.01 -3.92 -15.81
CA LEU A 93 10.25 -4.55 -15.40
C LEU A 93 10.12 -6.07 -15.34
N THR A 94 8.95 -6.59 -14.92
CA THR A 94 8.66 -8.03 -14.92
C THR A 94 8.60 -8.58 -16.34
N LYS A 95 7.93 -7.89 -17.28
CA LYS A 95 7.91 -8.31 -18.70
C LYS A 95 9.31 -8.38 -19.31
N GLN A 96 10.14 -7.36 -19.09
CA GLN A 96 11.52 -7.36 -19.60
C GLN A 96 12.34 -8.53 -19.04
N LEU A 97 12.19 -8.83 -17.75
CA LEU A 97 12.90 -9.95 -17.12
C LEU A 97 12.42 -11.31 -17.68
N VAL A 98 11.10 -11.48 -17.85
CA VAL A 98 10.51 -12.73 -18.37
C VAL A 98 10.87 -12.95 -19.84
N ASP A 99 10.87 -11.90 -20.67
CA ASP A 99 11.22 -12.00 -22.09
C ASP A 99 12.69 -12.35 -22.31
N GLU A 100 13.61 -11.91 -21.45
CA GLU A 100 15.04 -12.26 -21.55
C GLU A 100 15.39 -13.64 -20.96
N LEU A 101 14.55 -14.16 -20.08
CA LEU A 101 14.74 -15.49 -19.46
C LEU A 101 14.04 -16.60 -20.25
N GLN A 102 13.24 -16.25 -21.26
CA GLN A 102 12.74 -17.14 -22.30
C GLN A 102 13.79 -17.41 -23.36
#